data_AF-A0A820D756-F1
#
_entry.id   AF-A0A820D756-F1
#
_cell.length_a   1.000
_cell.length_b   1.000
_cell.length_c   1.000
_cell.angle_alpha   90.00
_cell.angle_beta   90.00
_cell.angle_gamma   90.00
#
_symmetry.space_group_name_H-M   'P 1'
#
loop_
_entity.id
_entity.type
_entity.pdbx_description
1 polymer ?
#
loop_
_entity_poly.entity_id
_entity_poly.type
_entity_poly.pdbx_seq_one_letter_code
_entity_poly.pdbx_strand_id
1 'polypeptide(L)' 'ILDSLVYVKCVTKEILRYASIVGAMSREETRDDIPIRKEDTCVIDTQNLHRDPRYWKIDPTKFAAE' A
#
# COMPACT_ATOMS: atom_id res chain seq x y z
N ILE A 1 -18.57 20.71 -2.57
CA ILE A 1 -17.26 21.36 -2.90
C ILE A 1 -16.12 20.34 -2.87
N LEU A 2 -15.93 19.56 -1.80
CA LEU A 2 -14.85 18.56 -1.76
C LEU A 2 -15.03 17.44 -2.80
N ASP A 3 -16.27 16.96 -3.01
CA ASP A 3 -16.54 15.89 -3.99
C ASP A 3 -16.35 16.31 -5.45
N SER A 4 -16.40 17.61 -5.75
CA SER A 4 -16.16 18.14 -7.09
C SER A 4 -14.66 18.27 -7.42
N LEU A 5 -13.76 18.10 -6.45
CA LEU A 5 -12.31 18.20 -6.65
C LEU A 5 -11.71 16.85 -7.08
N VAL A 6 -12.20 16.32 -8.20
CA VAL A 6 -11.85 14.97 -8.68
C VAL A 6 -10.34 14.80 -8.83
N TYR A 7 -9.65 15.76 -9.46
CA TYR A 7 -8.21 15.67 -9.68
C TYR A 7 -7.41 15.74 -8.37
N VAL A 8 -7.83 16.56 -7.42
CA VAL A 8 -7.20 16.64 -6.09
C VAL A 8 -7.31 15.28 -5.40
N LYS A 9 -8.45 14.60 -5.50
CA LYS A 9 -8.65 13.25 -4.98
C LYS A 9 -7.72 12.24 -5.66
N CYS A 10 -7.51 12.33 -6.97
CA CYS A 10 -6.55 11.49 -7.69
C CYS A 10 -5.12 11.73 -7.19
N VAL A 11 -4.70 12.99 -7.08
CA VAL A 11 -3.38 13.37 -6.56
C VAL A 11 -3.18 12.86 -5.13
N THR A 12 -4.15 13.04 -4.23
CA THR A 12 -4.05 12.55 -2.84
C THR A 12 -3.87 11.03 -2.79
N LYS A 13 -4.64 10.28 -3.58
CA LYS A 13 -4.51 8.83 -3.65
C LYS A 13 -3.16 8.41 -4.21
N GLU A 14 -2.71 9.07 -5.27
CA GLU A 14 -1.46 8.74 -5.94
C GLU A 14 -0.24 9.05 -5.06
N ILE A 15 -0.29 10.11 -4.25
CA ILE A 15 0.74 10.39 -3.24
C ILE A 15 0.82 9.22 -2.24
N LEU A 16 -0.31 8.75 -1.72
CA LEU A 16 -0.33 7.64 -0.75
C LEU A 16 0.13 6.30 -1.36
N ARG A 17 -0.13 6.08 -2.64
CA ARG A 17 0.39 4.92 -3.37
C ARG A 17 1.91 5.05 -3.60
N TYR A 18 2.34 6.16 -4.19
CA TYR A 18 3.73 6.37 -4.60
C TYR A 18 4.69 6.48 -3.42
N ALA A 19 4.30 7.23 -2.39
CA ALA A 19 5.06 7.51 -1.18
C ALA A 19 4.17 7.22 0.03
N SER A 20 4.04 5.94 0.37
CA SER A 20 3.29 5.53 1.55
C SER A 20 3.86 6.21 2.79
N ILE A 21 2.99 6.80 3.62
CA ILE A 21 3.36 7.37 4.92
C ILE A 21 3.95 6.27 5.81
N VAL A 22 3.43 5.05 5.68
CA VAL A 22 3.87 3.86 6.42
C VAL A 22 4.47 2.89 5.41
N GLY A 23 5.81 2.86 5.34
CA GLY A 23 6.52 1.96 4.42
C GLY A 23 6.30 0.48 4.71
N ALA A 24 6.15 0.12 5.98
CA ALA A 24 5.84 -1.24 6.41
C ALA A 24 5.01 -1.27 7.70
N MET A 25 4.24 -2.34 7.88
CA MET A 25 3.47 -2.61 9.09
C MET A 25 3.90 -3.95 9.70
N SER A 26 4.15 -4.01 11.00
CA SER A 26 4.38 -5.26 11.72
C SER A 26 3.10 -5.78 12.36
N ARG A 27 2.93 -7.10 12.37
CA ARG A 27 1.87 -7.82 13.09
C ARG A 27 2.49 -9.03 13.77
N GLU A 28 1.96 -9.37 14.94
CA GLU A 28 2.35 -10.56 15.69
C GLU A 28 1.25 -11.60 15.53
N GLU A 29 1.65 -12.84 15.26
CA GLU A 29 0.69 -13.93 15.11
C GLU A 29 0.10 -14.35 16.45
N THR A 30 -1.22 -14.41 16.49
CA THR A 30 -1.97 -14.73 17.72
C THR A 30 -2.47 -16.17 17.75
N ARG A 31 -2.39 -16.90 16.63
CA ARG A 31 -2.94 -18.24 16.41
C ARG A 31 -2.11 -19.01 15.36
N ASP A 32 -2.17 -20.34 15.43
CA ASP A 32 -1.44 -21.26 14.53
C ASP A 32 -2.36 -21.85 13.42
N ASP A 33 -3.14 -21.02 12.72
CA ASP A 33 -4.10 -21.45 11.69
C ASP A 33 -3.53 -21.39 10.25
N ILE A 34 -2.49 -20.59 10.05
CA ILE A 34 -1.66 -20.51 8.85
C ILE A 34 -0.30 -21.13 9.21
N PRO A 35 0.53 -21.64 8.28
CA PRO A 35 1.90 -22.12 8.56
C PRO A 35 2.87 -20.99 8.97
N ILE A 36 2.48 -20.17 9.92
CA ILE A 36 3.24 -19.12 10.59
C ILE A 36 3.03 -19.40 12.08
N ARG A 37 4.11 -19.43 12.86
CA ARG A 37 4.02 -19.81 14.27
C ARG A 37 3.49 -18.62 15.06
N LYS A 38 2.70 -18.90 16.10
CA LYS A 38 2.39 -17.92 17.14
C LYS A 38 3.69 -17.26 17.64
N GLU A 39 3.63 -15.96 17.90
CA GLU A 39 4.78 -15.09 18.26
C GLU A 39 5.74 -14.76 17.11
N ASP A 40 5.57 -15.33 15.91
CA ASP A 40 6.27 -14.82 14.73
C ASP A 40 5.78 -13.40 14.42
N THR A 41 6.71 -12.57 13.93
CA THR A 41 6.40 -11.22 13.45
C THR A 41 6.31 -11.20 11.93
N CYS A 42 5.13 -10.88 11.42
CA CYS A 42 4.89 -10.64 10.01
C CYS A 42 5.11 -9.18 9.67
N VAL A 43 5.96 -8.91 8.67
CA VAL A 43 6.18 -7.57 8.14
C VAL A 43 5.45 -7.44 6.80
N ILE A 44 4.47 -6.56 6.75
CA ILE A 44 3.75 -6.18 5.54
C ILE A 44 4.48 -4.99 4.93
N ASP A 45 5.21 -5.22 3.84
CA ASP A 45 5.88 -4.15 3.08
C ASP A 45 4.87 -3.44 2.17
N THR A 46 4.21 -2.44 2.76
CA THR A 46 3.20 -1.61 2.09
C THR A 46 3.78 -0.90 0.88
N GLN A 47 5.05 -0.47 0.94
CA GLN A 47 5.68 0.27 -0.15
C GLN A 47 5.89 -0.61 -1.39
N ASN A 48 6.36 -1.85 -1.19
CA ASN A 48 6.47 -2.81 -2.28
C ASN A 48 5.09 -3.25 -2.79
N LEU A 49 4.10 -3.43 -1.90
CA LEU A 49 2.73 -3.73 -2.31
C LEU A 49 2.13 -2.62 -3.19
N HIS A 50 2.29 -1.36 -2.81
CA HIS A 50 1.80 -0.21 -3.58
C HIS A 50 2.52 -0.02 -4.93
N ARG A 51 3.69 -0.64 -5.12
CA ARG A 51 4.49 -0.54 -6.35
C ARG A 51 4.57 -1.84 -7.14
N ASP A 52 3.79 -2.85 -6.78
CA ASP A 52 3.86 -4.17 -7.40
C ASP A 52 3.25 -4.18 -8.82
N PRO A 53 4.06 -4.44 -9.87
CA PRO A 53 3.61 -4.35 -11.26
C PRO A 53 2.52 -5.37 -11.63
N ARG A 54 2.28 -6.39 -10.80
CA ARG A 54 1.18 -7.35 -11.02
C ARG A 54 -0.20 -6.70 -10.86
N TYR A 55 -0.28 -5.59 -10.14
CA TYR A 55 -1.55 -4.94 -9.79
C TYR A 55 -1.75 -3.56 -10.45
N TRP A 56 -0.75 -3.05 -11.18
CA TRP A 56 -0.82 -1.74 -11.85
C TRP A 56 -0.72 -1.91 -13.37
N LYS A 57 -1.61 -1.24 -14.10
CA LYS A 57 -1.58 -1.18 -15.57
C LYS A 57 -0.58 -0.15 -16.10
N ILE A 58 -0.15 0.76 -15.23
CA ILE A 58 0.86 1.79 -15.48
C ILE A 58 2.19 1.36 -14.85
N ASP A 59 3.26 2.06 -15.22
CA ASP A 59 4.55 1.91 -14.54
C ASP A 59 4.42 2.33 -13.06
N PRO A 60 4.45 1.38 -12.10
CA PRO A 60 4.15 1.69 -10.71
C PRO A 60 5.26 2.48 -10.02
N THR A 61 6.42 2.63 -10.67
CA THR A 61 7.58 3.40 -10.20
C THR A 61 7.50 4.89 -10.54
N LYS A 62 6.49 5.29 -11.31
CA LYS A 62 6.23 6.70 -11.66
C LYS A 62 5.07 7.25 -10.84
N PHE A 63 5.07 8.56 -10.66
CA PHE A 63 3.92 9.29 -10.15
C PHE A 63 3.00 9.62 -11.33
N ALA A 64 1.77 9.09 -11.32
CA ALA A 64 0.78 9.31 -12.37
C ALA A 64 -0.61 9.49 -11.75
N ALA A 65 -1.01 10.76 -11.57
CA ALA A 65 -2.34 11.11 -11.10
C ALA A 65 -3.24 11.32 -12.33
N GLU A 66 -3.74 10.23 -12.89
CA GLU A 66 -4.66 10.20 -14.05
C GLU A 66 -6.10 9.91 -13.60
#